data_AF-A0A7V0ZMB5-F1
#
_entry.id   AF-A0A7V0ZMB5-F1
#
_cell.length_a   1.000
_cell.length_b   1.000
_cell.length_c   1.000
_cell.angle_alpha   90.00
_cell.angle_beta   90.00
_cell.angle_gamma   90.00
#
_symmetry.space_group_name_H-M   'P 1'
#
loop_
_entity.id
_entity.type
_entity.pdbx_description
1 polymer ?
#
loop_
_entity_poly.entity_id
_entity_poly.type
_entity_poly.pdbx_seq_one_letter_code
_entity_poly.pdbx_strand_id
1 'polypeptide(L)'
;MKSDIEIAREATMCPVTEIGERLGIPSGQLVPYGHSKAKVKLDYVESLRDRPNGKLVLVTAMSPTPAGEGKTTVAIGLADAMNRIGRNTSVCLREPSLGPCFGLKGGAAGGGFAQVVPMEDINLHFTGDMHAIGAAHNLLAAMIDNYVHWSNDIRLDLRRVTWRRVVDINDRQLR
;
A
#
# COMPACT_ATOMS: atom_id res chain seq x y z
N MET A 1 -21.98 -6.07 18.04
CA MET A 1 -20.57 -6.27 17.66
C MET A 1 -20.06 -4.93 17.18
N LYS A 2 -18.88 -4.48 17.63
CA LYS A 2 -18.31 -3.20 17.16
C LYS A 2 -18.00 -3.30 15.67
N SER A 3 -18.18 -2.21 14.95
CA SER A 3 -17.76 -2.07 13.56
C SER A 3 -16.23 -2.04 13.45
N ASP A 4 -15.72 -2.32 12.26
CA ASP A 4 -14.28 -2.34 12.00
C ASP A 4 -13.59 -1.02 12.35
N ILE A 5 -14.24 0.11 12.05
CA ILE A 5 -13.69 1.45 12.33
C ILE A 5 -13.70 1.79 13.82
N GLU A 6 -14.71 1.32 14.58
CA GLU A 6 -14.75 1.51 16.03
C GLU A 6 -13.61 0.74 16.70
N ILE A 7 -13.34 -0.49 16.26
CA ILE A 7 -12.20 -1.28 16.74
C ILE A 7 -10.89 -0.56 16.43
N ALA A 8 -10.73 -0.04 15.22
CA ALA A 8 -9.52 0.68 14.81
C ALA A 8 -9.27 1.96 15.63
N ARG A 9 -10.33 2.72 15.96
CA ARG A 9 -10.24 3.98 16.72
C ARG A 9 -9.93 3.77 18.20
N GLU A 10 -10.36 2.65 18.77
CA GLU A 10 -10.05 2.29 20.16
C GLU A 10 -8.63 1.72 20.34
N ALA A 11 -7.96 1.36 19.24
CA ALA A 11 -6.62 0.80 19.30
C ALA A 11 -5.59 1.83 19.82
N THR A 12 -4.89 1.48 20.90
CA THR A 12 -3.72 2.25 21.34
C THR A 12 -2.52 1.89 20.50
N MET A 13 -2.21 2.72 19.50
CA MET A 13 -1.10 2.50 18.58
C MET A 13 0.25 2.75 19.27
N CYS A 14 1.22 1.85 19.05
CA CYS A 14 2.61 2.10 19.41
C CYS A 14 3.22 3.11 18.42
N PRO A 15 4.15 3.98 18.85
CA PRO A 15 4.97 4.76 17.95
C PRO A 15 5.70 3.87 16.94
N VAL A 16 5.77 4.30 15.68
CA VAL A 16 6.40 3.53 14.60
C VAL A 16 7.89 3.28 14.85
N THR A 17 8.54 4.15 15.63
CA THR A 17 9.94 3.98 16.05
C THR A 17 10.09 2.76 16.96
N GLU A 18 9.16 2.51 17.88
CA GLU A 18 9.18 1.29 18.71
C GLU A 18 8.92 0.03 17.89
N ILE A 19 8.06 0.14 16.86
CA ILE A 19 7.85 -0.96 15.90
C ILE A 19 9.16 -1.23 15.13
N GLY A 20 9.85 -0.18 14.71
CA GLY A 20 11.17 -0.27 14.08
C GLY A 20 12.19 -0.99 14.96
N GLU A 21 12.28 -0.63 16.24
CA GLU A 21 13.17 -1.29 17.21
C GLU A 21 12.88 -2.79 17.35
N ARG A 22 11.60 -3.19 17.43
CA ARG A 22 11.21 -4.62 17.46
C ARG A 22 11.63 -5.38 16.19
N LEU A 23 11.71 -4.69 15.06
CA LEU A 23 12.18 -5.23 13.78
C LEU A 23 13.71 -5.09 13.60
N GLY A 24 14.42 -4.49 14.56
CA GLY A 24 15.85 -4.22 14.45
C GLY A 24 16.20 -3.14 13.43
N ILE A 25 15.28 -2.21 13.15
CA ILE A 25 15.46 -1.07 12.26
C ILE A 25 15.84 0.15 13.11
N PRO A 26 17.05 0.71 12.96
CA PRO A 26 17.45 1.90 13.70
C PRO A 26 16.56 3.10 13.37
N SER A 27 16.27 3.95 14.35
CA SER A 27 15.40 5.13 14.19
C SER A 27 15.87 6.08 13.08
N GLY A 28 17.19 6.25 12.89
CA GLY A 28 17.76 7.06 11.82
C GLY A 28 17.54 6.52 10.40
N GLN A 29 17.06 5.27 10.27
CA GLN A 29 16.70 4.62 9.00
C GLN A 29 15.20 4.70 8.71
N LEU A 30 14.41 5.26 9.63
CA LEU A 30 13.00 5.55 9.46
C LEU A 30 12.81 7.02 9.07
N VAL A 31 11.95 7.26 8.08
CA VAL A 31 11.46 8.59 7.70
C VAL A 31 10.00 8.68 8.16
N PRO A 32 9.71 9.32 9.31
CA PRO A 32 8.38 9.31 9.90
C PRO A 32 7.34 10.11 9.10
N TYR A 33 6.11 9.59 9.05
CA TYR A 33 4.91 10.24 8.54
C TYR A 33 3.90 10.33 9.68
N GLY A 34 4.10 11.32 10.55
CA GLY A 34 3.49 11.35 11.88
C GLY A 34 4.10 10.32 12.82
N HIS A 35 3.36 9.91 13.85
CA HIS A 35 3.89 9.03 14.90
C HIS A 35 3.70 7.54 14.63
N SER A 36 2.77 7.17 13.75
CA SER A 36 2.32 5.78 13.54
C SER A 36 2.76 5.17 12.21
N LYS A 37 3.44 5.91 11.35
CA LYS A 37 3.86 5.46 10.01
C LYS A 37 5.27 5.97 9.70
N ALA A 38 6.02 5.20 8.92
CA ALA A 38 7.33 5.62 8.44
C ALA A 38 7.66 4.91 7.13
N LYS A 39 8.49 5.54 6.29
CA LYS A 39 9.22 4.85 5.23
C LYS A 39 10.56 4.37 5.75
N VAL A 40 11.03 3.23 5.24
CA VAL A 40 12.38 2.73 5.50
C VAL A 40 13.31 3.21 4.39
N LYS A 41 14.48 3.75 4.73
CA LYS A 41 15.46 4.21 3.73
C LYS A 41 15.93 3.04 2.87
N LEU A 42 16.02 3.27 1.55
CA LEU A 42 16.40 2.22 0.61
C LEU A 42 17.84 1.74 0.85
N ASP A 43 18.78 2.66 1.08
CA ASP A 43 20.19 2.34 1.38
C ASP A 43 20.32 1.36 2.56
N TYR A 44 19.46 1.49 3.57
CA TYR A 44 19.41 0.54 4.68
C TYR A 44 18.93 -0.84 4.22
N VAL A 45 17.85 -0.92 3.43
CA VAL A 45 17.38 -2.20 2.87
C VAL A 45 18.47 -2.86 2.03
N GLU A 46 19.21 -2.07 1.24
CA GLU A 46 20.31 -2.57 0.42
C GLU A 46 21.49 -3.08 1.25
N SER A 47 21.77 -2.45 2.39
CA SER A 47 22.79 -2.93 3.33
C SER A 47 22.47 -4.30 3.95
N LEU A 48 21.21 -4.75 3.88
CA LEU A 48 20.76 -6.04 4.43
C LEU A 48 20.82 -7.19 3.42
N ARG A 49 21.24 -6.96 2.17
CA ARG A 49 21.19 -7.97 1.08
C ARG A 49 21.94 -9.27 1.40
N ASP A 50 23.01 -9.21 2.19
CA ASP A 50 23.80 -10.38 2.56
C ASP A 50 23.23 -11.16 3.76
N ARG A 51 22.15 -10.67 4.38
CA ARG A 51 21.49 -11.39 5.48
C ARG A 51 20.67 -12.57 4.93
N PRO A 52 20.65 -13.70 5.63
CA PRO A 52 19.84 -14.84 5.21
C PRO A 52 18.35 -14.48 5.22
N ASN A 53 17.64 -14.92 4.19
CA ASN A 53 16.19 -14.75 4.10
C ASN A 53 15.46 -15.54 5.19
N GLY A 54 14.39 -14.95 5.71
CA GLY A 54 13.42 -15.64 6.57
C GLY A 54 12.55 -16.64 5.81
N LYS A 55 11.54 -17.18 6.49
CA LYS A 55 10.52 -18.02 5.84
C LYS A 55 9.46 -17.14 5.17
N LEU A 56 9.13 -17.45 3.92
CA LEU A 56 8.05 -16.79 3.19
C LEU A 56 6.79 -17.64 3.24
N VAL A 57 5.71 -17.08 3.77
CA VAL A 57 4.38 -17.71 3.80
C VAL A 57 3.44 -16.90 2.91
N LEU A 58 2.92 -17.53 1.86
CA LEU A 58 1.96 -16.91 0.95
C LEU A 58 0.53 -17.27 1.37
N VAL A 59 -0.29 -16.26 1.63
CA VAL A 59 -1.73 -16.42 1.90
C VAL A 59 -2.50 -16.18 0.60
N THR A 60 -3.21 -17.21 0.15
CA THR A 60 -4.10 -17.17 -1.03
C THR A 60 -5.52 -17.59 -0.66
N ALA A 61 -6.45 -17.43 -1.59
CA ALA A 61 -7.85 -17.82 -1.42
C ALA A 61 -8.37 -18.49 -2.71
N MET A 62 -9.53 -19.14 -2.60
CA MET A 62 -10.29 -19.59 -3.76
C MET A 62 -10.80 -18.41 -4.60
N SER A 63 -11.40 -18.72 -5.75
CA SER A 63 -12.07 -17.72 -6.58
C SER A 63 -13.06 -16.88 -5.75
N PRO A 64 -13.01 -15.54 -5.82
CA PRO A 64 -13.84 -14.69 -4.97
C PRO A 64 -15.33 -14.94 -5.15
N THR A 65 -16.05 -15.09 -4.03
CA THR A 65 -17.52 -15.15 -4.02
C THR A 65 -18.12 -13.88 -3.39
N PRO A 66 -19.41 -13.57 -3.63
CA PRO A 66 -20.09 -12.45 -2.98
C PRO A 66 -20.10 -12.51 -1.44
N ALA A 67 -19.92 -13.70 -0.85
CA ALA A 67 -19.86 -13.86 0.60
C ALA A 67 -18.57 -13.27 1.21
N GLY A 68 -17.51 -13.15 0.41
CA GLY A 68 -16.20 -12.65 0.86
C GLY A 68 -15.35 -13.73 1.55
N GLU A 69 -14.07 -13.77 1.19
CA GLU A 69 -13.16 -14.85 1.61
C GLU A 69 -12.28 -14.49 2.82
N GLY A 70 -12.30 -13.22 3.27
CA GLY A 70 -11.52 -12.79 4.44
C GLY A 70 -9.99 -12.90 4.30
N LYS A 71 -9.44 -12.99 3.08
CA LYS A 71 -8.01 -13.26 2.83
C LYS A 71 -7.06 -12.33 3.61
N THR A 72 -7.32 -11.03 3.61
CA THR A 72 -6.46 -10.05 4.32
C THR A 72 -6.55 -10.23 5.82
N THR A 73 -7.74 -10.47 6.36
CA THR A 73 -7.98 -10.75 7.78
C THR A 73 -7.20 -11.99 8.23
N VAL A 74 -7.19 -13.05 7.42
CA VAL A 74 -6.41 -14.26 7.69
C VAL A 74 -4.90 -13.98 7.67
N ALA A 75 -4.41 -13.19 6.72
CA ALA A 75 -2.99 -12.85 6.65
C ALA A 75 -2.50 -12.07 7.88
N ILE A 76 -3.30 -11.10 8.34
CA ILE A 76 -2.99 -10.32 9.55
C ILE A 76 -3.08 -11.21 10.79
N GLY A 77 -4.19 -11.95 10.95
CA GLY A 77 -4.39 -12.84 12.10
C GLY A 77 -3.34 -13.95 12.19
N LEU A 78 -2.85 -14.47 11.07
CA LEU A 78 -1.75 -15.42 11.03
C LEU A 78 -0.46 -14.79 11.55
N ALA A 79 -0.12 -13.57 11.12
CA ALA A 79 1.07 -12.87 11.60
C ALA A 79 0.97 -12.56 13.11
N ASP A 80 -0.20 -12.14 13.59
CA ASP A 80 -0.45 -11.93 15.02
C ASP A 80 -0.29 -13.22 15.83
N ALA A 81 -0.88 -14.32 15.35
CA ALA A 81 -0.77 -15.63 15.99
C ALA A 81 0.68 -16.13 16.04
N MET A 82 1.45 -15.93 14.96
CA MET A 82 2.87 -16.29 14.90
C MET A 82 3.70 -15.49 15.91
N ASN A 83 3.45 -14.20 16.06
CA ASN A 83 4.11 -13.39 17.08
C ASN A 83 3.72 -13.83 18.50
N ARG A 84 2.44 -14.20 18.75
CA ARG A 84 1.99 -14.72 20.05
C ARG A 84 2.70 -16.01 20.47
N ILE A 85 3.11 -16.85 19.52
CA ILE A 85 3.90 -18.07 19.79
C ILE A 85 5.43 -17.84 19.75
N GLY A 86 5.87 -16.57 19.76
CA GLY A 86 7.28 -16.21 19.85
C GLY A 86 8.05 -16.21 18.53
N ARG A 87 7.38 -16.18 17.37
CA ARG A 87 8.04 -16.06 16.06
C ARG A 87 8.03 -14.61 15.59
N ASN A 88 9.22 -14.03 15.40
CA ASN A 88 9.35 -12.71 14.78
C ASN A 88 8.80 -12.73 13.35
N THR A 89 7.63 -12.12 13.16
CA THR A 89 6.85 -12.22 11.93
C THR A 89 6.29 -10.87 11.53
N SER A 90 6.46 -10.48 10.27
CA SER A 90 5.86 -9.30 9.66
C SER A 90 4.87 -9.70 8.57
N VAL A 91 3.82 -8.89 8.38
CA VAL A 91 2.87 -9.05 7.27
C VAL A 91 3.12 -7.97 6.21
N CYS A 92 3.16 -8.37 4.95
CA CYS A 92 3.27 -7.45 3.81
C CYS A 92 1.94 -7.42 3.05
N LEU A 93 1.34 -6.24 2.92
CA LEU A 93 0.06 -6.03 2.26
C LEU A 93 0.19 -4.98 1.16
N ARG A 94 -0.85 -4.88 0.30
CA ARG A 94 -0.94 -3.84 -0.73
C ARG A 94 -1.66 -2.63 -0.16
N GLU A 95 -1.21 -1.44 -0.56
CA GLU A 95 -1.97 -0.20 -0.36
C GLU A 95 -3.26 -0.26 -1.21
N PRO A 96 -4.44 0.07 -0.64
CA PRO A 96 -5.67 0.21 -1.42
C PRO A 96 -5.62 1.46 -2.30
N SER A 97 -6.34 1.39 -3.42
CA SER A 97 -6.65 2.57 -4.24
C SER A 97 -7.64 3.48 -3.51
N LEU A 98 -7.47 4.80 -3.68
CA LEU A 98 -8.31 5.84 -3.06
C LEU A 98 -9.74 5.83 -3.62
N GLY A 99 -9.88 5.68 -4.94
CA GLY A 99 -11.18 5.79 -5.62
C GLY A 99 -12.29 4.89 -5.05
N PRO A 100 -12.04 3.58 -4.83
CA PRO A 100 -13.00 2.66 -4.23
C PRO A 100 -13.53 3.05 -2.85
N CYS A 101 -12.75 3.79 -2.04
CA CYS A 101 -13.16 4.26 -0.72
C CYS A 101 -14.35 5.23 -0.76
N PHE A 102 -14.52 5.95 -1.87
CA PHE A 102 -15.65 6.86 -2.10
C PHE A 102 -16.78 6.22 -2.93
N GLY A 103 -16.69 4.92 -3.20
CA GLY A 103 -17.70 4.14 -3.90
C GLY A 103 -18.35 3.12 -2.97
N LEU A 104 -18.04 1.84 -3.19
CA LEU A 104 -18.69 0.70 -2.54
C LEU A 104 -17.84 0.02 -1.45
N LYS A 105 -16.52 0.24 -1.40
CA LYS A 105 -15.60 -0.53 -0.52
C LYS A 105 -14.94 0.38 0.52
N GLY A 106 -15.30 0.20 1.80
CA GLY A 106 -14.85 1.07 2.89
C GLY A 106 -13.53 0.70 3.59
N GLY A 107 -12.91 -0.46 3.32
CA GLY A 107 -11.65 -0.81 3.98
C GLY A 107 -10.95 -2.04 3.41
N ALA A 108 -9.63 -1.94 3.23
CA ALA A 108 -8.80 -3.01 2.68
C ALA A 108 -7.74 -3.55 3.67
N ALA A 109 -7.73 -3.03 4.89
CA ALA A 109 -6.70 -3.30 5.90
C ALA A 109 -7.08 -4.41 6.90
N GLY A 110 -7.86 -5.41 6.49
CA GLY A 110 -8.34 -6.49 7.37
C GLY A 110 -9.77 -6.30 7.86
N GLY A 111 -10.11 -6.92 8.99
CA GLY A 111 -11.45 -6.84 9.58
C GLY A 111 -11.51 -7.45 10.99
N GLY A 112 -12.47 -7.01 11.81
CA GLY A 112 -12.58 -7.36 13.21
C GLY A 112 -11.34 -6.95 14.01
N PHE A 113 -10.82 -7.85 14.85
CA PHE A 113 -9.60 -7.61 15.65
C PHE A 113 -8.29 -7.89 14.90
N ALA A 114 -8.35 -8.31 13.63
CA ALA A 114 -7.18 -8.53 12.78
C ALA A 114 -7.15 -7.46 11.69
N GLN A 115 -6.57 -6.31 12.05
CA GLN A 115 -6.49 -5.11 11.22
C GLN A 115 -5.10 -4.49 11.23
N VAL A 116 -4.76 -3.77 10.17
CA VAL A 116 -3.61 -2.84 10.15
C VAL A 116 -4.14 -1.41 10.37
N VAL A 117 -3.50 -0.68 11.27
CA VAL A 117 -3.84 0.69 11.65
C VAL A 117 -2.64 1.63 11.43
N PRO A 118 -2.85 2.93 11.17
CA PRO A 118 -4.12 3.68 11.13
C PRO A 118 -4.93 3.45 9.85
N MET A 119 -6.16 2.95 10.00
CA MET A 119 -7.03 2.55 8.87
C MET A 119 -7.42 3.72 7.97
N GLU A 120 -7.72 4.88 8.56
CA GLU A 120 -8.13 6.08 7.80
C GLU A 120 -7.00 6.58 6.90
N ASP A 121 -5.77 6.65 7.41
CA ASP A 121 -4.62 7.06 6.61
C ASP A 121 -4.35 6.08 5.46
N ILE A 122 -4.40 4.76 5.74
CA ILE A 122 -4.15 3.70 4.75
C ILE A 122 -5.16 3.75 3.60
N ASN A 123 -6.43 4.06 3.89
CA ASN A 123 -7.49 4.13 2.88
C ASN A 123 -7.50 5.47 2.10
N LEU A 124 -6.75 6.48 2.55
CA LEU A 124 -6.73 7.80 1.92
C LEU A 124 -5.40 8.06 1.23
N HIS A 125 -4.64 9.06 1.68
CA HIS A 125 -3.41 9.48 1.03
C HIS A 125 -2.17 8.70 1.50
N PHE A 126 -2.32 7.94 2.58
CA PHE A 126 -1.29 7.17 3.26
C PHE A 126 0.06 7.90 3.34
N THR A 127 1.05 7.48 2.55
CA THR A 127 2.37 8.14 2.46
C THR A 127 2.64 8.80 1.11
N GLY A 128 1.62 8.90 0.25
CA GLY A 128 1.65 9.60 -1.03
C GLY A 128 2.12 8.75 -2.22
N ASP A 129 2.19 7.42 -2.09
CA ASP A 129 2.77 6.55 -3.11
C ASP A 129 1.93 6.52 -4.39
N MET A 130 0.61 6.41 -4.28
CA MET A 130 -0.29 6.49 -5.44
C MET A 130 -0.23 7.85 -6.15
N HIS A 131 -0.04 8.94 -5.39
CA HIS A 131 0.16 10.28 -5.97
C HIS A 131 1.45 10.37 -6.78
N ALA A 132 2.55 9.82 -6.25
CA ALA A 132 3.83 9.79 -6.94
C ALA A 132 3.76 8.94 -8.23
N ILE A 133 3.09 7.78 -8.18
CA ILE A 133 2.84 6.94 -9.35
C ILE A 133 2.02 7.69 -10.40
N GLY A 134 0.91 8.33 -10.00
CA GLY A 134 0.07 9.11 -10.90
C GLY A 134 0.82 10.29 -11.54
N ALA A 135 1.63 11.00 -10.76
CA ALA A 135 2.45 12.10 -11.25
C ALA A 135 3.48 11.63 -12.29
N ALA A 136 4.23 10.57 -12.01
CA ALA A 136 5.20 10.00 -12.95
C ALA A 136 4.53 9.49 -14.23
N HIS A 137 3.40 8.78 -14.10
CA HIS A 137 2.64 8.23 -15.21
C HIS A 137 2.13 9.32 -16.16
N ASN A 138 1.56 10.39 -15.59
CA ASN A 138 1.00 11.51 -16.35
C ASN A 138 2.08 12.45 -16.88
N LEU A 139 3.24 12.55 -16.23
CA LEU A 139 4.40 13.25 -16.78
C LEU A 139 4.83 12.63 -18.11
N LEU A 140 4.96 11.29 -18.16
CA LEU A 140 5.29 10.62 -19.43
C LEU A 140 4.22 10.87 -20.50
N ALA A 141 2.92 10.81 -20.15
CA ALA A 141 1.85 11.14 -21.09
C ALA A 141 1.97 12.57 -21.63
N ALA A 142 2.27 13.55 -20.76
CA ALA A 142 2.49 14.93 -21.16
C ALA A 142 3.74 15.11 -22.04
N MET A 143 4.82 14.38 -21.76
CA MET A 143 6.04 14.40 -22.57
C MET A 143 5.83 13.83 -23.97
N ILE A 144 5.00 12.79 -24.12
CA ILE A 144 4.65 12.22 -25.43
C ILE A 144 3.91 13.27 -26.28
N ASP A 145 2.87 13.89 -25.73
CA ASP A 145 2.11 14.93 -26.44
C ASP A 145 2.99 16.14 -26.78
N ASN A 146 3.86 16.56 -25.85
CA ASN A 146 4.79 17.67 -26.05
C ASN A 146 5.83 17.36 -27.15
N TYR A 147 6.36 16.13 -27.19
CA TYR A 147 7.30 15.71 -28.22
C TYR A 147 6.67 15.76 -29.62
N VAL A 148 5.42 15.32 -29.74
CA VAL A 148 4.67 15.37 -31.01
C VAL A 148 4.36 16.82 -31.42
N HIS A 149 4.13 17.71 -30.45
CA HIS A 149 3.85 19.12 -30.73
C HIS A 149 5.06 19.88 -31.30
N TRP A 150 6.27 19.65 -30.76
CA TRP A 150 7.45 20.47 -31.09
C TRP A 150 8.41 19.91 -32.14
N SER A 151 8.55 18.59 -32.25
CA SER A 151 9.54 17.97 -33.16
C SER A 151 8.88 16.88 -33.98
N ASN A 152 8.41 15.82 -33.32
CA ASN A 152 7.87 14.62 -33.97
C ASN A 152 8.78 14.02 -35.07
N ASP A 153 10.10 14.13 -34.94
CA ASP A 153 11.06 13.67 -35.96
C ASP A 153 10.92 12.18 -36.29
N ILE A 154 10.58 11.35 -35.29
CA ILE A 154 10.34 9.91 -35.47
C ILE A 154 8.95 9.59 -36.06
N ARG A 155 8.13 10.61 -36.37
CA ARG A 155 6.78 10.51 -36.93
C ARG A 155 5.87 9.58 -36.12
N LEU A 156 5.81 9.82 -34.81
CA LEU A 156 4.98 9.08 -33.89
C LEU A 156 3.49 9.27 -34.25
N ASP A 157 2.80 8.17 -34.55
CA ASP A 157 1.35 8.17 -34.82
C ASP A 157 0.57 8.11 -33.51
N LEU A 158 -0.03 9.24 -33.11
CA LEU A 158 -0.82 9.36 -31.88
C LEU A 158 -1.96 8.34 -31.79
N ARG A 159 -2.48 7.85 -32.91
CA ARG A 159 -3.55 6.82 -32.92
C ARG A 159 -3.06 5.45 -32.45
N ARG A 160 -1.73 5.24 -32.43
CA ARG A 160 -1.08 4.00 -32.00
C ARG A 160 -0.45 4.10 -30.62
N VAL A 161 -0.51 5.27 -29.98
CA VAL A 161 -0.01 5.45 -28.62
C VAL A 161 -0.91 4.68 -27.66
N THR A 162 -0.34 3.69 -26.99
CA THR A 162 -1.03 2.87 -25.99
C THR A 162 -0.91 3.44 -24.57
N TRP A 163 -0.01 4.40 -24.35
CA TRP A 163 0.19 5.05 -23.06
C TRP A 163 -0.95 6.02 -22.75
N ARG A 164 -1.82 5.66 -21.80
CA ARG A 164 -2.95 6.48 -21.35
C ARG A 164 -2.57 7.39 -20.19
N ARG A 165 -3.42 8.34 -19.84
CA ARG A 165 -3.38 9.06 -18.55
C ARG A 165 -4.08 8.25 -17.46
N VAL A 166 -3.78 8.55 -16.19
CA VAL A 166 -4.37 7.88 -15.02
C VAL A 166 -4.82 8.88 -13.95
N VAL A 167 -5.81 8.48 -13.17
CA VAL A 167 -6.26 9.16 -11.95
C VAL A 167 -6.76 8.10 -10.97
N ASP A 168 -6.45 8.25 -9.68
CA ASP A 168 -6.87 7.30 -8.64
C ASP A 168 -8.27 7.63 -8.08
N ILE A 169 -9.24 7.75 -9.00
CA ILE A 169 -10.65 8.06 -8.72
C ILE A 169 -11.53 7.17 -9.59
N ASN A 170 -12.70 6.79 -9.08
CA ASN A 170 -13.71 6.08 -9.86
C ASN A 170 -14.45 7.02 -10.82
N ASP A 171 -13.80 7.42 -11.92
CA ASP A 171 -14.40 8.28 -12.94
C ASP A 171 -14.59 7.55 -14.28
N ARG A 172 -15.86 7.30 -14.64
CA ARG A 172 -16.20 6.64 -15.91
C ARG A 172 -16.14 7.57 -17.13
N GLN A 173 -16.12 8.89 -16.94
CA GLN A 173 -16.12 9.87 -18.03
C GLN A 173 -14.77 9.92 -18.77
N LEU A 174 -13.71 9.41 -18.15
CA LEU A 174 -12.34 9.40 -18.69
C LEU A 174 -11.97 8.11 -19.46
N ARG A 175 -12.96 7.24 -19.76
CA ARG A 175 -12.75 5.97 -20.48
C ARG A 175 -12.65 6.16 -21.98
#